data_AF-A0A843F5A6-F1
#
_entry.id   AF-A0A843F5A6-F1
#
_cell.length_a   1.000
_cell.length_b   1.000
_cell.length_c   1.000
_cell.angle_alpha   90.00
_cell.angle_beta   90.00
_cell.angle_gamma   90.00
#
_symmetry.space_group_name_H-M   'P 1'
#
loop_
_entity.id
_entity.type
_entity.pdbx_description
1 polymer ?
#
loop_
_entity_poly.entity_id
_entity_poly.type
_entity_poly.pdbx_seq_one_letter_code
_entity_poly.pdbx_strand_id
1 'polypeptide(L)'
;MCLFVGINHAQAQITVKGTVVSIENNEPVIGASVLVKGTTNGTITDINGQFTLTNISPANKTIVVSFIGMETQEVTIKPEMRITMASTTEVMDEVMVVAFGTAKKSAFTGSAKMIHTEQITKRPVTNVIESLSGQVAGLQMTTTNGQPGGTPSILIRGISSMSAGTDPLIVLDGMPYEGGWNNINPADVESVSVLKDAASTALYGARGANGVIIITTKSAKAGDAKITIDAKWSANTRGEIEYDYIKDPGEYYQAHYKALYNYYLNAQRQTPDQAYVSANTNMVGTNSQTGGLSYNVYSYPDGEYLIGKDGLLNPNAKLGRVVNGYYLTPDDWVDAVYHTALRQEYNINIAGGSDKAQVYAS
;
A
#
# COMPACT_ATOMS: atom_id res chain seq x y z
N MET A 1 12.59 -32.66 -85.12
CA MET A 1 12.24 -33.07 -83.74
C MET A 1 13.18 -32.33 -82.80
N CYS A 2 12.63 -31.45 -81.96
CA CYS A 2 13.32 -30.32 -81.33
C CYS A 2 14.40 -30.71 -80.30
N LEU A 3 15.53 -30.00 -80.36
CA LEU A 3 16.62 -30.00 -79.39
C LEU A 3 16.23 -29.13 -78.18
N PHE A 4 16.06 -29.73 -77.00
CA PHE A 4 15.86 -28.98 -75.74
C PHE A 4 17.21 -28.83 -75.03
N VAL A 5 17.74 -27.61 -74.99
CA VAL A 5 18.89 -27.23 -74.17
C VAL A 5 18.37 -26.76 -72.81
N GLY A 6 18.63 -27.52 -71.76
CA GLY A 6 18.32 -27.14 -70.38
C GLY A 6 19.39 -26.21 -69.82
N ILE A 7 19.06 -24.93 -69.66
CA ILE A 7 19.90 -23.97 -68.93
C ILE A 7 19.64 -24.19 -67.44
N ASN A 8 20.57 -24.84 -66.74
CA ASN A 8 20.58 -24.85 -65.28
C ASN A 8 21.12 -23.50 -64.78
N HIS A 9 20.24 -22.63 -64.30
CA HIS A 9 20.65 -21.46 -63.52
C HIS A 9 21.03 -21.92 -62.11
N ALA A 10 22.33 -22.01 -61.84
CA ALA A 10 22.83 -22.04 -60.47
C ALA A 10 22.63 -20.65 -59.85
N GLN A 11 21.61 -20.48 -59.01
CA GLN A 11 21.51 -19.28 -58.18
C GLN A 11 22.61 -19.35 -57.11
N ALA A 12 23.57 -18.42 -57.18
CA ALA A 12 24.62 -18.30 -56.17
C ALA A 12 23.97 -17.94 -54.82
N GLN A 13 23.99 -18.89 -53.89
CA GLN A 13 23.60 -18.66 -52.50
C GLN A 13 24.72 -17.88 -51.80
N ILE A 14 24.37 -16.77 -51.15
CA ILE A 14 25.33 -15.95 -50.40
C ILE A 14 25.26 -16.26 -48.90
N THR A 15 26.43 -16.23 -48.26
CA THR A 15 26.57 -16.32 -46.81
C THR A 15 26.88 -14.93 -46.27
N VAL A 16 26.16 -14.51 -45.23
CA VAL A 16 26.31 -13.19 -44.61
C VAL A 16 26.74 -13.37 -43.16
N LYS A 17 27.74 -12.59 -42.75
CA LYS A 17 28.24 -12.57 -41.38
C LYS A 17 28.10 -11.16 -40.82
N GLY A 18 27.81 -11.06 -39.54
CA GLY A 18 27.73 -9.77 -38.88
C GLY A 18 27.73 -9.84 -37.36
N THR A 19 27.72 -8.66 -36.75
CA THR A 19 27.68 -8.49 -35.29
C THR A 19 26.61 -7.48 -34.91
N VAL A 20 25.82 -7.81 -33.89
CA VAL A 20 24.80 -6.93 -33.30
C VAL A 20 25.33 -6.37 -31.98
N VAL A 21 25.33 -5.05 -31.84
CA VAL A 21 25.78 -4.34 -30.64
C VAL A 21 24.74 -3.32 -30.16
N SER A 22 24.72 -3.03 -28.88
CA SER A 22 23.89 -1.96 -28.31
C SER A 22 24.50 -0.59 -28.63
N ILE A 23 23.66 0.39 -28.95
CA ILE A 23 24.09 1.77 -29.20
C ILE A 23 24.56 2.49 -27.92
N GLU A 24 24.05 2.09 -26.75
CA GLU A 24 24.27 2.80 -25.49
C GLU A 24 25.65 2.55 -24.90
N ASN A 25 26.14 1.31 -25.01
CA ASN A 25 27.38 0.86 -24.37
C ASN A 25 28.34 0.12 -25.31
N ASN A 26 27.99 -0.03 -26.60
CA ASN A 26 28.74 -0.85 -27.58
C ASN A 26 28.94 -2.31 -27.17
N GLU A 27 28.15 -2.83 -26.22
CA GLU A 27 28.23 -4.22 -25.82
C GLU A 27 27.51 -5.14 -26.82
N PRO A 28 27.95 -6.40 -26.98
CA PRO A 28 27.30 -7.36 -27.86
C PRO A 28 25.87 -7.69 -27.38
N VAL A 29 24.91 -7.70 -28.31
CA VAL A 29 23.53 -8.12 -28.01
C VAL A 29 23.45 -9.64 -28.18
N ILE A 30 23.45 -10.36 -27.06
CA ILE A 30 23.39 -11.82 -27.02
C ILE A 30 21.92 -12.27 -27.16
N GLY A 31 21.64 -13.21 -28.07
CA GLY A 31 20.30 -13.77 -28.22
C GLY A 31 19.32 -12.96 -29.09
N ALA A 32 19.79 -11.99 -29.86
CA ALA A 32 18.97 -11.26 -30.83
C ALA A 32 18.56 -12.17 -32.00
N SER A 33 17.30 -12.07 -32.42
CA SER A 33 16.75 -12.79 -33.57
C SER A 33 17.08 -12.02 -34.85
N VAL A 34 17.73 -12.68 -35.81
CA VAL A 34 18.14 -12.12 -37.09
C VAL A 34 17.45 -12.90 -38.20
N LEU A 35 16.47 -12.29 -38.87
CA LEU A 35 15.62 -12.95 -39.88
C LEU A 35 15.72 -12.24 -41.23
N VAL A 36 15.80 -13.00 -42.33
CA VAL A 36 15.69 -12.43 -43.68
C VAL A 36 14.22 -12.12 -43.99
N LYS A 37 13.92 -10.84 -44.27
CA LYS A 37 12.56 -10.33 -44.44
C LYS A 37 11.80 -11.12 -45.52
N GLY A 38 10.62 -11.63 -45.17
CA GLY A 38 9.76 -12.40 -46.08
C GLY A 38 10.11 -13.88 -46.21
N THR A 39 11.05 -14.40 -45.40
CA THR A 39 11.41 -15.82 -45.37
C THR A 39 11.44 -16.36 -43.94
N THR A 40 11.50 -17.68 -43.79
CA THR A 40 11.75 -18.36 -42.50
C THR A 40 13.24 -18.56 -42.21
N ASN A 41 14.13 -18.01 -43.05
CA ASN A 41 15.57 -18.17 -42.88
C ASN A 41 16.08 -17.13 -41.87
N GLY A 42 16.44 -17.59 -40.67
CA GLY A 42 16.90 -16.75 -39.57
C GLY A 42 17.88 -17.49 -38.66
N THR A 43 18.59 -16.72 -37.84
CA THR A 43 19.55 -17.20 -36.84
C THR A 43 19.46 -16.34 -35.58
N ILE A 44 20.07 -16.81 -34.50
CA ILE A 44 20.22 -16.06 -33.25
C ILE A 44 21.67 -15.63 -33.09
N THR A 45 21.92 -14.48 -32.46
CA THR A 45 23.28 -14.02 -32.15
C THR A 45 23.91 -14.81 -30.98
N ASP A 46 25.23 -15.06 -31.08
CA ASP A 46 25.99 -15.77 -30.05
C ASP A 46 26.41 -14.88 -28.86
N ILE A 47 27.24 -15.42 -27.96
CA ILE A 47 27.75 -14.71 -26.76
C ILE A 47 28.58 -13.47 -27.10
N ASN A 48 29.10 -13.37 -28.33
CA ASN A 48 29.86 -12.24 -28.84
C ASN A 48 29.01 -11.36 -29.75
N GLY A 49 27.68 -11.55 -29.77
CA GLY A 49 26.74 -10.82 -30.62
C GLY A 49 26.88 -11.15 -32.11
N GLN A 50 27.63 -12.19 -32.49
CA GLN A 50 27.88 -12.56 -33.87
C GLN A 50 26.77 -13.45 -34.42
N PHE A 51 26.48 -13.30 -35.72
CA PHE A 51 25.54 -14.14 -36.43
C PHE A 51 26.08 -14.54 -37.80
N THR A 52 25.65 -15.71 -38.29
CA THR A 52 25.94 -16.18 -39.64
C THR A 52 24.66 -16.70 -40.27
N LEU A 53 24.27 -16.11 -41.40
CA LEU A 53 23.14 -16.56 -42.21
C LEU A 53 23.68 -17.21 -43.50
N THR A 54 23.21 -18.42 -43.79
CA THR A 54 23.57 -19.18 -44.99
C THR A 54 22.36 -19.30 -45.93
N ASN A 55 22.60 -19.65 -47.19
CA ASN A 55 21.55 -19.93 -48.17
C ASN A 55 20.62 -18.74 -48.46
N ILE A 56 21.16 -17.51 -48.48
CA ILE A 56 20.38 -16.32 -48.82
C ILE A 56 20.30 -16.20 -50.35
N SER A 57 19.09 -16.06 -50.87
CA SER A 57 18.86 -15.76 -52.29
C SER A 57 19.24 -14.30 -52.59
N PRO A 58 19.89 -14.01 -53.74
CA PRO A 58 20.20 -12.64 -54.16
C PRO A 58 18.98 -11.72 -54.30
N ALA A 59 17.77 -12.28 -54.37
CA ALA A 59 16.52 -11.52 -54.40
C ALA A 59 16.14 -10.91 -53.03
N ASN A 60 16.67 -11.45 -51.94
CA ASN A 60 16.37 -10.98 -50.58
C ASN A 60 17.32 -9.83 -50.23
N LYS A 61 16.77 -8.66 -49.95
CA LYS A 61 17.56 -7.42 -49.74
C LYS A 61 17.67 -6.96 -48.29
N THR A 62 16.85 -7.48 -47.38
CA THR A 62 16.69 -6.92 -46.02
C THR A 62 16.73 -7.99 -44.94
N ILE A 63 17.44 -7.70 -43.87
CA ILE A 63 17.43 -8.45 -42.60
C ILE A 63 16.68 -7.62 -41.56
N VAL A 64 15.85 -8.29 -40.78
CA VAL A 64 15.15 -7.75 -39.62
C VAL A 64 15.83 -8.31 -38.38
N VAL A 65 16.31 -7.43 -37.50
CA VAL A 65 16.88 -7.80 -36.21
C VAL A 65 15.94 -7.35 -35.11
N SER A 66 15.51 -8.29 -34.27
CA SER A 66 14.65 -8.02 -33.12
C SER A 66 15.19 -8.65 -31.84
N PHE A 67 15.03 -7.94 -30.73
CA PHE A 67 15.39 -8.40 -29.41
C PHE A 67 14.41 -7.82 -28.40
N ILE A 68 14.08 -8.57 -27.35
CA ILE A 68 13.10 -8.15 -26.35
C ILE A 68 13.66 -6.92 -25.61
N GLY A 69 12.93 -5.79 -25.68
CA GLY A 69 13.34 -4.53 -25.05
C GLY A 69 14.18 -3.59 -25.93
N MET A 70 14.39 -3.92 -27.21
CA MET A 70 15.12 -3.06 -28.16
C MET A 70 14.32 -2.80 -29.44
N GLU A 71 14.58 -1.67 -30.09
CA GLU A 71 13.90 -1.29 -31.34
C GLU A 71 14.29 -2.25 -32.47
N THR A 72 13.29 -2.72 -33.22
CA THR A 72 13.53 -3.62 -34.35
C THR A 72 14.21 -2.86 -35.48
N GLN A 73 15.36 -3.37 -35.93
CA GLN A 73 16.15 -2.72 -36.98
C GLN A 73 16.05 -3.49 -38.30
N GLU A 74 15.70 -2.77 -39.37
CA GLU A 74 15.73 -3.29 -40.73
C GLU A 74 16.97 -2.80 -41.47
N VAL A 75 17.85 -3.72 -41.89
CA VAL A 75 19.12 -3.38 -42.52
C VAL A 75 19.28 -4.10 -43.86
N THR A 76 19.77 -3.38 -44.88
CA THR A 76 20.09 -3.96 -46.18
C THR A 76 21.25 -4.94 -46.08
N ILE A 77 21.11 -6.11 -46.70
CA ILE A 77 22.09 -7.20 -46.65
C ILE A 77 23.43 -6.78 -47.26
N LYS A 78 24.51 -6.96 -46.50
CA LYS A 78 25.91 -6.78 -46.93
C LYS A 78 26.74 -8.00 -46.49
N PRO A 79 27.85 -8.36 -47.16
CA PRO A 79 28.66 -9.54 -46.82
C PRO A 79 29.22 -9.52 -45.38
N GLU A 80 29.59 -8.33 -44.90
CA GLU A 80 29.98 -8.05 -43.51
C GLU A 80 29.20 -6.85 -43.01
N MET A 81 28.51 -7.01 -41.87
CA MET A 81 27.67 -5.94 -41.32
C MET A 81 27.78 -5.82 -39.80
N ARG A 82 27.86 -4.58 -39.33
CA ARG A 82 27.70 -4.22 -37.92
C ARG A 82 26.34 -3.55 -37.76
N ILE A 83 25.49 -4.12 -36.92
CA ILE A 83 24.12 -3.64 -36.68
C ILE A 83 24.08 -3.10 -35.25
N THR A 84 23.64 -1.84 -35.10
CA THR A 84 23.46 -1.21 -33.79
C THR A 84 21.98 -1.20 -33.42
N MET A 85 21.63 -1.70 -32.25
CA MET A 85 20.26 -1.65 -31.73
C MET A 85 20.14 -0.58 -30.63
N ALA A 86 19.05 0.18 -30.67
CA ALA A 86 18.68 1.12 -29.62
C ALA A 86 17.74 0.44 -28.61
N SER A 87 17.92 0.72 -27.33
CA SER A 87 16.97 0.28 -26.29
C SER A 87 15.62 0.97 -26.51
N THR A 88 14.52 0.23 -26.35
CA THR A 88 13.16 0.80 -26.39
C THR A 88 12.79 1.45 -25.06
N THR A 89 13.72 2.15 -24.42
CA THR A 89 13.43 2.93 -23.23
C THR A 89 12.69 4.21 -23.66
N GLU A 90 11.43 4.07 -24.08
CA GLU A 90 10.49 5.19 -24.11
C GLU A 90 10.28 5.64 -22.67
N VAL A 91 11.14 6.53 -22.18
CA VAL A 91 10.82 7.35 -21.03
C VAL A 91 9.75 8.32 -21.51
N MET A 92 8.49 7.91 -21.44
CA MET A 92 7.37 8.83 -21.65
C MET A 92 7.54 9.99 -20.67
N ASP A 93 7.60 11.22 -21.18
CA ASP A 93 7.59 12.40 -20.33
C ASP A 93 6.31 12.37 -19.49
N GLU A 94 6.45 12.09 -18.19
CA GLU A 94 5.32 12.12 -17.27
C GLU A 94 4.69 13.52 -17.30
N VAL A 95 3.41 13.55 -17.63
CA VAL A 95 2.61 14.77 -17.73
C VAL A 95 1.92 14.99 -16.40
N MET A 96 2.26 16.09 -15.72
CA MET A 96 1.67 16.46 -14.45
C MET A 96 0.55 17.48 -14.64
N VAL A 97 -0.56 17.28 -13.93
CA VAL A 97 -1.66 18.24 -13.90
C VAL A 97 -1.31 19.39 -12.95
N VAL A 98 -1.42 20.60 -13.46
CA VAL A 98 -1.25 21.86 -12.72
C VAL A 98 -2.54 22.67 -12.83
N ALA A 99 -2.61 23.83 -12.18
CA ALA A 99 -3.86 24.51 -11.90
C ALA A 99 -4.87 24.63 -13.05
N PHE A 100 -4.41 24.93 -14.26
CA PHE A 100 -5.28 25.08 -15.44
C PHE A 100 -4.74 24.35 -16.68
N GLY A 101 -3.93 23.30 -16.50
CA GLY A 101 -3.34 22.62 -17.64
C GLY A 101 -2.39 21.50 -17.25
N THR A 102 -1.59 21.07 -18.22
CA THR A 102 -0.62 20.01 -18.04
C THR A 102 0.79 20.52 -18.29
N ALA A 103 1.74 20.11 -17.45
CA ALA A 103 3.14 20.43 -17.60
C ALA A 103 3.96 19.13 -17.61
N LYS A 104 4.98 19.06 -18.45
CA LYS A 104 5.96 17.97 -18.34
C LYS A 104 6.63 18.07 -16.98
N LYS A 105 6.76 16.95 -16.28
CA LYS A 105 7.43 16.87 -14.97
C LYS A 105 8.84 17.47 -15.01
N SER A 106 9.56 17.28 -16.12
CA SER A 106 10.90 17.83 -16.37
C SER A 106 10.94 19.35 -16.53
N ALA A 107 9.84 19.98 -16.94
CA ALA A 107 9.74 21.41 -17.20
C ALA A 107 9.11 22.20 -16.03
N PHE A 108 8.67 21.51 -14.98
CA PHE A 108 8.02 22.16 -13.84
C PHE A 108 9.06 22.71 -12.86
N THR A 109 9.02 24.03 -12.64
CA THR A 109 10.03 24.74 -11.84
C THR A 109 9.71 24.85 -10.34
N GLY A 110 8.53 24.42 -9.90
CA GLY A 110 8.12 24.44 -8.49
C GLY A 110 8.20 23.08 -7.79
N SER A 111 7.99 23.02 -6.47
CA SER A 111 7.92 21.74 -5.75
C SER A 111 6.54 21.12 -5.83
N ALA A 112 6.41 20.13 -6.70
CA ALA A 112 5.25 19.26 -6.79
C ALA A 112 5.66 17.78 -6.73
N LYS A 113 4.76 16.95 -6.21
CA LYS A 113 4.91 15.49 -6.23
C LYS A 113 3.66 14.88 -6.84
N MET A 114 3.85 14.12 -7.91
CA MET A 114 2.80 13.32 -8.55
C MET A 114 2.90 11.86 -8.09
N ILE A 115 1.74 11.26 -7.85
CA ILE A 115 1.54 9.86 -7.49
C ILE A 115 0.48 9.30 -8.45
N HIS A 116 0.80 8.17 -9.11
CA HIS A 116 -0.09 7.52 -10.08
C HIS A 116 -0.90 6.38 -9.44
N THR A 117 -2.00 5.97 -10.09
CA THR A 117 -2.91 4.91 -9.64
C THR A 117 -2.20 3.64 -9.20
N GLU A 118 -1.12 3.22 -9.86
CA GLU A 118 -0.41 1.97 -9.54
C GLU A 118 0.21 2.01 -8.13
N GLN A 119 0.55 3.20 -7.64
CA GLN A 119 1.07 3.39 -6.28
C GLN A 119 -0.06 3.50 -5.25
N ILE A 120 -1.21 4.02 -5.66
CA ILE A 120 -2.42 4.18 -4.84
C ILE A 120 -3.05 2.80 -4.57
N THR A 121 -3.27 2.04 -5.64
CA THR A 121 -3.96 0.73 -5.61
C THR A 121 -3.15 -0.39 -4.95
N LYS A 122 -1.82 -0.26 -4.87
CA LYS A 122 -0.95 -1.18 -4.12
C LYS A 122 -1.24 -1.19 -2.62
N ARG A 123 -1.86 -0.14 -2.07
CA ARG A 123 -2.25 -0.08 -0.66
C ARG A 123 -3.76 -0.29 -0.56
N PRO A 124 -4.25 -1.18 0.32
CA PRO A 124 -5.68 -1.40 0.53
C PRO A 124 -6.31 -0.28 1.39
N VAL A 125 -6.12 0.98 0.97
CA VAL A 125 -6.65 2.16 1.65
C VAL A 125 -8.10 2.42 1.26
N THR A 126 -8.90 2.93 2.19
CA THR A 126 -10.30 3.34 1.94
C THR A 126 -10.41 4.72 1.31
N ASN A 127 -9.36 5.53 1.42
CA ASN A 127 -9.32 6.88 0.86
C ASN A 127 -8.01 7.12 0.09
N VAL A 128 -8.09 8.04 -0.86
CA VAL A 128 -6.97 8.37 -1.76
C VAL A 128 -5.82 9.01 -0.99
N ILE A 129 -6.11 9.80 0.04
CA ILE A 129 -5.10 10.60 0.73
C ILE A 129 -4.19 9.72 1.61
N GLU A 130 -4.70 8.67 2.25
CA GLU A 130 -3.88 7.72 3.02
C GLU A 130 -2.78 7.09 2.16
N SER A 131 -3.02 6.93 0.86
CA SER A 131 -2.01 6.45 -0.08
C SER A 131 -0.81 7.40 -0.19
N LEU A 132 -1.04 8.71 -0.03
CA LEU A 132 -0.02 9.76 -0.10
C LEU A 132 0.88 9.79 1.15
N SER A 133 0.38 9.26 2.27
CA SER A 133 1.13 9.20 3.53
C SER A 133 2.43 8.42 3.35
N GLY A 134 3.56 9.08 3.61
CA GLY A 134 4.91 8.53 3.40
C GLY A 134 5.41 8.56 1.95
N GLN A 135 4.57 8.88 0.97
CA GLN A 135 4.98 9.01 -0.45
C GLN A 135 5.31 10.46 -0.84
N VAL A 136 4.75 11.44 -0.12
CA VAL A 136 4.99 12.87 -0.33
C VAL A 136 5.83 13.45 0.81
N ALA A 137 7.04 13.91 0.50
CA ALA A 137 7.88 14.59 1.48
C ALA A 137 7.24 15.90 1.96
N GLY A 138 7.16 16.06 3.28
CA GLY A 138 6.57 17.23 3.94
C GLY A 138 5.04 17.18 4.06
N LEU A 139 4.39 16.11 3.63
CA LEU A 139 2.98 15.87 3.92
C LEU A 139 2.88 15.14 5.26
N GLN A 140 2.19 15.74 6.22
CA GLN A 140 1.85 15.15 7.49
C GLN A 140 0.35 14.84 7.48
N MET A 141 0.02 13.62 7.90
CA MET A 141 -1.34 13.17 8.04
C MET A 141 -1.53 12.64 9.45
N THR A 142 -2.57 13.11 10.12
CA THR A 142 -2.93 12.65 11.45
C THR A 142 -4.36 12.15 11.44
N THR A 143 -4.53 10.85 11.66
CA THR A 143 -5.81 10.22 11.93
C THR A 143 -6.00 10.21 13.45
N THR A 144 -7.04 10.90 13.95
CA THR A 144 -7.28 11.05 15.39
C THR A 144 -7.86 9.79 16.03
N ASN A 145 -8.49 8.92 15.24
CA ASN A 145 -9.02 7.64 15.68
C ASN A 145 -9.12 6.64 14.50
N GLY A 146 -9.40 5.38 14.81
CA GLY A 146 -9.67 4.32 13.82
C GLY A 146 -11.13 4.28 13.34
N GLN A 147 -11.87 5.40 13.43
CA GLN A 147 -13.27 5.42 13.05
C GLN A 147 -13.42 5.25 11.53
N PRO A 148 -14.20 4.27 11.04
CA PRO A 148 -14.53 4.17 9.63
C PRO A 148 -15.20 5.44 9.12
N GLY A 149 -14.71 5.99 8.01
CA GLY A 149 -15.23 7.24 7.44
C GLY A 149 -14.78 8.51 8.18
N GLY A 150 -13.90 8.41 9.18
CA GLY A 150 -13.24 9.56 9.78
C GLY A 150 -12.35 10.29 8.78
N THR A 151 -12.37 11.63 8.78
CA THR A 151 -11.52 12.43 7.90
C THR A 151 -10.18 12.73 8.58
N PRO A 152 -9.04 12.36 7.98
CA PRO A 152 -7.73 12.71 8.54
C PRO A 152 -7.45 14.21 8.42
N SER A 153 -6.69 14.76 9.37
CA SER A 153 -6.12 16.10 9.24
C SER A 153 -4.86 16.03 8.39
N ILE A 154 -4.72 16.95 7.42
CA ILE A 154 -3.60 16.97 6.47
C ILE A 154 -2.90 18.31 6.59
N LEU A 155 -1.58 18.28 6.74
CA LEU A 155 -0.72 19.45 6.78
C LEU A 155 0.38 19.30 5.74
N ILE A 156 0.50 20.28 4.85
CA ILE A 156 1.60 20.35 3.88
C ILE A 156 2.64 21.32 4.42
N ARG A 157 3.81 20.79 4.76
CA ARG A 157 4.95 21.49 5.41
C ARG A 157 4.65 22.01 6.81
N GLY A 158 3.78 21.29 7.54
CA GLY A 158 3.47 21.57 8.93
C GLY A 158 2.41 22.67 9.10
N ILE A 159 2.37 23.26 10.29
CA ILE A 159 1.36 24.24 10.68
C ILE A 159 1.67 25.58 10.02
N SER A 160 0.81 26.02 9.10
CA SER A 160 0.95 27.28 8.37
C SER A 160 0.37 28.50 9.11
N SER A 161 -0.51 28.28 10.10
CA SER A 161 -1.19 29.34 10.84
C SER A 161 -1.48 28.94 12.29
N MET A 162 -1.45 29.93 13.19
CA MET A 162 -1.82 29.75 14.59
C MET A 162 -3.32 29.96 14.85
N SER A 163 -4.03 30.65 13.95
CA SER A 163 -5.42 31.09 14.17
C SER A 163 -6.36 30.85 12.99
N ALA A 164 -5.83 30.58 11.80
CA ALA A 164 -6.62 30.29 10.59
C ALA A 164 -6.61 28.79 10.28
N GLY A 165 -7.59 28.33 9.50
CA GLY A 165 -7.63 26.95 9.00
C GLY A 165 -6.35 26.58 8.24
N THR A 166 -5.81 25.41 8.53
CA THR A 166 -4.54 24.91 7.97
C THR A 166 -4.75 23.81 6.92
N ASP A 167 -6.00 23.47 6.63
CA ASP A 167 -6.33 22.45 5.62
C ASP A 167 -5.88 22.93 4.22
N PRO A 168 -5.29 22.02 3.41
CA PRO A 168 -4.94 22.33 2.03
C PRO A 168 -6.19 22.38 1.15
N LEU A 169 -6.10 23.12 0.04
CA LEU A 169 -7.16 23.14 -0.97
C LEU A 169 -7.14 21.83 -1.77
N ILE A 170 -8.31 21.24 -1.95
CA ILE A 170 -8.49 20.09 -2.85
C ILE A 170 -9.06 20.58 -4.15
N VAL A 171 -8.54 20.04 -5.25
CA VAL A 171 -9.06 20.27 -6.58
C VAL A 171 -9.33 18.93 -7.22
N LEU A 172 -10.59 18.65 -7.51
CA LEU A 172 -11.02 17.46 -8.22
C LEU A 172 -11.34 17.85 -9.66
N ASP A 173 -10.60 17.30 -10.61
CA ASP A 173 -10.78 17.55 -12.06
C ASP A 173 -10.87 19.04 -12.43
N GLY A 174 -10.06 19.87 -11.74
CA GLY A 174 -9.96 21.31 -11.99
C GLY A 174 -10.93 22.17 -11.16
N MET A 175 -11.85 21.59 -10.41
CA MET A 175 -12.78 22.32 -9.54
C MET A 175 -12.42 22.16 -8.06
N PRO A 176 -12.49 23.23 -7.24
CA PRO A 176 -12.38 23.12 -5.79
C PRO A 176 -13.38 22.11 -5.23
N TYR A 177 -12.88 21.13 -4.48
CA TYR A 177 -13.72 20.11 -3.85
C TYR A 177 -13.85 20.41 -2.35
N GLU A 178 -15.07 20.67 -1.91
CA GLU A 178 -15.41 20.95 -0.50
C GLU A 178 -16.04 19.73 0.19
N GLY A 179 -16.17 18.59 -0.51
CA GLY A 179 -16.71 17.36 0.05
C GLY A 179 -15.71 16.63 0.95
N GLY A 180 -16.21 15.62 1.67
CA GLY A 180 -15.38 14.81 2.55
C GLY A 180 -14.37 13.94 1.78
N TRP A 181 -13.14 13.87 2.29
CA TRP A 181 -12.01 13.10 1.72
C TRP A 181 -12.32 11.62 1.41
N ASN A 182 -13.26 11.03 2.17
CA ASN A 182 -13.66 9.62 2.06
C ASN A 182 -14.68 9.35 0.95
N ASN A 183 -15.16 10.39 0.26
CA ASN A 183 -16.16 10.26 -0.79
C ASN A 183 -15.55 10.01 -2.17
N ILE A 184 -14.22 10.08 -2.30
CA ILE A 184 -13.53 9.83 -3.57
C ILE A 184 -13.05 8.38 -3.58
N ASN A 185 -13.58 7.60 -4.51
CA ASN A 185 -13.17 6.22 -4.72
C ASN A 185 -11.72 6.16 -5.24
N PRO A 186 -10.79 5.49 -4.53
CA PRO A 186 -9.41 5.33 -5.01
C PRO A 186 -9.32 4.58 -6.35
N ALA A 187 -10.30 3.74 -6.68
CA ALA A 187 -10.34 3.02 -7.95
C ALA A 187 -10.56 3.96 -9.15
N ASP A 188 -11.13 5.14 -8.93
CA ASP A 188 -11.42 6.11 -9.99
C ASP A 188 -10.33 7.17 -10.16
N VAL A 189 -9.32 7.20 -9.29
CA VAL A 189 -8.24 8.18 -9.37
C VAL A 189 -7.17 7.71 -10.35
N GLU A 190 -6.85 8.54 -11.34
CA GLU A 190 -5.74 8.37 -12.28
C GLU A 190 -4.42 8.87 -11.67
N SER A 191 -4.46 10.05 -11.07
CA SER A 191 -3.28 10.61 -10.41
C SER A 191 -3.63 11.62 -9.33
N VAL A 192 -2.69 11.80 -8.42
CA VAL A 192 -2.73 12.86 -7.40
C VAL A 192 -1.46 13.68 -7.49
N SER A 193 -1.62 14.99 -7.65
CA SER A 193 -0.53 15.96 -7.68
C SER A 193 -0.60 16.87 -6.47
N VAL A 194 0.43 16.84 -5.64
CA VAL A 194 0.54 17.69 -4.45
C VAL A 194 1.47 18.86 -4.74
N LEU A 195 0.92 20.06 -4.73
CA LEU A 195 1.63 21.33 -4.89
C LEU A 195 1.98 21.89 -3.51
N LYS A 196 3.29 22.06 -3.25
CA LYS A 196 3.81 22.37 -1.90
C LYS A 196 4.32 23.79 -1.73
N ASP A 197 4.62 24.47 -2.83
CA ASP A 197 5.19 25.82 -2.85
C ASP A 197 4.17 26.88 -3.27
N ALA A 198 4.37 28.09 -2.76
CA ALA A 198 3.62 29.28 -3.16
C ALA A 198 3.71 29.56 -4.67
N ALA A 199 4.86 29.30 -5.31
CA ALA A 199 5.02 29.47 -6.75
C ALA A 199 4.14 28.49 -7.55
N SER A 200 3.95 27.27 -7.05
CA SER A 200 3.12 26.24 -7.65
C SER A 200 1.63 26.46 -7.40
N THR A 201 1.28 27.02 -6.23
CA THR A 201 -0.11 27.25 -5.82
C THR A 201 -0.63 28.65 -6.14
N ALA A 202 0.21 29.55 -6.67
CA ALA A 202 -0.12 30.95 -6.96
C ALA A 202 -1.42 31.11 -7.79
N LEU A 203 -1.68 30.18 -8.70
CA LEU A 203 -2.88 30.18 -9.56
C LEU A 203 -4.19 29.91 -8.78
N TYR A 204 -4.10 29.31 -7.60
CA TYR A 204 -5.24 29.08 -6.69
C TYR A 204 -5.39 30.19 -5.64
N GLY A 205 -4.51 31.19 -5.65
CA GLY A 205 -4.56 32.36 -4.78
C GLY A 205 -4.48 32.01 -3.29
N ALA A 206 -5.17 32.80 -2.47
CA ALA A 206 -5.13 32.68 -1.00
C ALA A 206 -5.59 31.30 -0.48
N ARG A 207 -6.47 30.60 -1.22
CA ARG A 207 -6.93 29.25 -0.84
C ARG A 207 -5.82 28.20 -0.97
N GLY A 208 -4.82 28.43 -1.84
CA GLY A 208 -3.66 27.57 -2.02
C GLY A 208 -2.50 27.84 -1.06
N ALA A 209 -2.67 28.71 -0.06
CA ALA A 209 -1.61 29.11 0.88
C ALA A 209 -1.09 27.93 1.72
N ASN A 210 -1.98 26.97 2.04
CA ASN A 210 -1.65 25.75 2.81
C ASN A 210 -1.22 24.57 1.91
N GLY A 211 -0.96 24.83 0.62
CA GLY A 211 -0.75 23.79 -0.38
C GLY A 211 -2.04 23.39 -1.11
N VAL A 212 -1.87 22.70 -2.24
CA VAL A 212 -3.00 22.26 -3.08
C VAL A 212 -2.81 20.79 -3.44
N ILE A 213 -3.86 19.99 -3.26
CA ILE A 213 -3.92 18.60 -3.68
C ILE A 213 -4.85 18.51 -4.88
N ILE A 214 -4.29 18.22 -6.04
CA ILE A 214 -5.04 18.03 -7.28
C ILE A 214 -5.26 16.54 -7.47
N ILE A 215 -6.50 16.13 -7.59
CA ILE A 215 -6.92 14.77 -7.89
C ILE A 215 -7.48 14.77 -9.31
N THR A 216 -6.96 13.88 -10.13
CA THR A 216 -7.44 13.67 -11.50
C THR A 216 -8.08 12.29 -11.57
N THR A 217 -9.34 12.25 -12.00
CA THR A 217 -10.09 11.00 -12.19
C THR A 217 -9.76 10.36 -13.54
N LYS A 218 -9.96 9.04 -13.61
CA LYS A 218 -9.75 8.27 -14.83
C LYS A 218 -10.71 8.73 -15.91
N SER A 219 -10.15 9.04 -17.08
CA SER A 219 -10.91 9.26 -18.30
C SER A 219 -10.86 8.02 -19.18
N ALA A 220 -11.91 7.80 -19.97
CA ALA A 220 -11.93 6.72 -20.93
C ALA A 220 -11.02 7.04 -22.13
N LYS A 221 -10.23 6.07 -22.56
CA LYS A 221 -9.42 6.18 -23.79
C LYS A 221 -10.22 5.65 -24.97
N ALA A 222 -9.94 6.17 -26.17
CA ALA A 222 -10.51 5.62 -27.39
C ALA A 222 -10.05 4.15 -27.56
N GLY A 223 -10.97 3.27 -27.93
CA GLY A 223 -10.71 1.85 -28.07
C GLY A 223 -11.83 0.97 -27.53
N ASP A 224 -11.54 -0.33 -27.46
CA ASP A 224 -12.49 -1.34 -27.03
C ASP A 224 -13.00 -1.10 -25.60
N ALA A 225 -14.27 -1.44 -25.40
CA ALA A 225 -14.88 -1.37 -24.09
C ALA A 225 -14.20 -2.35 -23.12
N LYS A 226 -13.59 -1.80 -22.06
CA LYS A 226 -12.98 -2.54 -20.96
C LYS A 226 -13.88 -2.45 -19.74
N ILE A 227 -14.28 -3.61 -19.25
CA ILE A 227 -15.00 -3.76 -17.99
C ILE A 227 -14.03 -4.36 -16.98
N THR A 228 -13.85 -3.70 -15.84
CA THR A 228 -13.01 -4.16 -14.73
C THR A 228 -13.90 -4.35 -13.51
N ILE A 229 -13.79 -5.51 -12.87
CA ILE A 229 -14.55 -5.83 -11.65
C ILE A 229 -13.54 -6.22 -10.58
N ASP A 230 -13.58 -5.51 -9.45
CA ASP A 230 -12.74 -5.75 -8.30
C ASP A 230 -13.59 -6.10 -7.09
N ALA A 231 -13.27 -7.21 -6.42
CA ALA A 231 -13.90 -7.63 -5.17
C ALA A 231 -12.82 -7.92 -4.13
N LYS A 232 -12.94 -7.33 -2.94
CA LYS A 232 -11.98 -7.51 -1.83
C LYS A 232 -12.73 -7.82 -0.54
N TRP A 233 -12.20 -8.80 0.20
CA TRP A 233 -12.61 -9.11 1.56
C TRP A 233 -11.41 -8.99 2.50
N SER A 234 -11.61 -8.36 3.65
CA SER A 234 -10.56 -8.14 4.64
C SER A 234 -11.13 -8.26 6.05
N ALA A 235 -10.31 -8.75 6.99
CA ALA A 235 -10.66 -8.80 8.40
C ALA A 235 -9.87 -7.74 9.14
N ASN A 236 -10.55 -6.87 9.88
CA ASN A 236 -9.94 -5.87 10.73
C ASN A 236 -9.93 -6.41 12.16
N THR A 237 -8.72 -6.58 12.70
CA THR A 237 -8.51 -6.94 14.11
C THR A 237 -7.78 -5.80 14.82
N ARG A 238 -7.96 -5.70 16.13
CA ARG A 238 -7.29 -4.71 16.95
C ARG A 238 -5.79 -5.06 17.03
N GLY A 239 -4.95 -4.18 16.51
CA GLY A 239 -3.49 -4.32 16.53
C GLY A 239 -2.77 -3.38 17.49
N GLU A 240 -3.49 -2.82 18.48
CA GLU A 240 -2.92 -1.89 19.45
C GLU A 240 -1.92 -2.60 20.37
N ILE A 241 -0.83 -1.91 20.68
CA ILE A 241 0.09 -2.35 21.74
C ILE A 241 -0.63 -2.09 23.06
N GLU A 242 -1.04 -3.18 23.72
CA GLU A 242 -1.60 -3.08 25.06
C GLU A 242 -0.51 -2.69 26.05
N TYR A 243 -0.83 -1.80 26.99
CA TYR A 243 0.00 -1.64 28.17
C TYR A 243 0.05 -2.96 28.94
N ASP A 244 1.13 -3.18 29.69
CA ASP A 244 1.18 -4.29 30.62
C ASP A 244 0.20 -4.02 31.76
N TYR A 245 -0.88 -4.79 31.81
CA TYR A 245 -1.89 -4.76 32.87
C TYR A 245 -2.13 -6.18 33.37
N ILE A 246 -2.60 -6.29 34.61
CA ILE A 246 -2.88 -7.57 35.23
C ILE A 246 -4.06 -8.24 34.51
N LYS A 247 -3.78 -9.33 33.78
CA LYS A 247 -4.77 -10.11 33.02
C LYS A 247 -5.37 -11.24 33.87
N ASP A 248 -4.58 -11.79 34.79
CA ASP A 248 -5.04 -12.84 35.68
C ASP A 248 -5.74 -12.25 36.90
N PRO A 249 -7.02 -12.60 37.16
CA PRO A 249 -7.71 -12.13 38.35
C PRO A 249 -6.98 -12.50 39.65
N GLY A 250 -6.32 -13.67 39.70
CA GLY A 250 -5.57 -14.12 40.86
C GLY A 250 -4.39 -13.21 41.19
N GLU A 251 -3.60 -12.80 40.19
CA GLU A 251 -2.56 -11.79 40.33
C GLU A 251 -3.11 -10.47 40.85
N TYR A 252 -4.30 -10.06 40.42
CA TYR A 252 -4.95 -8.84 40.89
C TYR A 252 -5.28 -8.95 42.40
N TYR A 253 -5.88 -10.06 42.84
CA TYR A 253 -6.14 -10.31 44.26
C TYR A 253 -4.86 -10.36 45.08
N GLN A 254 -3.78 -10.97 44.56
CA GLN A 254 -2.48 -11.00 45.25
C GLN A 254 -1.88 -9.60 45.41
N ALA A 255 -1.90 -8.80 44.34
CA ALA A 255 -1.39 -7.43 44.35
C ALA A 255 -2.19 -6.54 45.32
N HIS A 256 -3.52 -6.65 45.29
CA HIS A 256 -4.42 -5.90 46.17
C HIS A 256 -4.28 -6.34 47.63
N TYR A 257 -4.19 -7.65 47.88
CA TYR A 257 -3.89 -8.20 49.20
C TYR A 257 -2.56 -7.65 49.73
N LYS A 258 -1.50 -7.63 48.91
CA LYS A 258 -0.19 -7.12 49.32
C LYS A 258 -0.25 -5.64 49.71
N ALA A 259 -1.04 -4.84 48.99
CA ALA A 259 -1.28 -3.44 49.34
C ALA A 259 -1.97 -3.32 50.73
N LEU A 260 -3.02 -4.09 50.97
CA LEU A 260 -3.73 -4.10 52.26
C LEU A 260 -2.88 -4.64 53.40
N TYR A 261 -2.15 -5.73 53.17
CA TYR A 261 -1.24 -6.31 54.15
C TYR A 261 -0.19 -5.29 54.59
N ASN A 262 0.43 -4.59 53.63
CA ASN A 262 1.39 -3.52 53.92
C ASN A 262 0.75 -2.33 54.66
N TYR A 263 -0.50 -1.99 54.35
CA TYR A 263 -1.24 -0.96 55.08
C TYR A 263 -1.48 -1.36 56.54
N TYR A 264 -1.96 -2.57 56.81
CA TYR A 264 -2.21 -3.05 58.17
C TYR A 264 -0.93 -3.22 58.99
N LEU A 265 0.14 -3.69 58.35
CA LEU A 265 1.45 -3.85 58.99
C LEU A 265 2.08 -2.50 59.33
N ASN A 266 2.15 -1.57 58.36
CA ASN A 266 2.94 -0.34 58.52
C ASN A 266 2.12 0.83 59.10
N ALA A 267 0.90 1.05 58.60
CA ALA A 267 0.08 2.19 59.03
C ALA A 267 -0.71 1.87 60.31
N GLN A 268 -1.31 0.68 60.39
CA GLN A 268 -2.09 0.25 61.56
C GLN A 268 -1.24 -0.45 62.64
N ARG A 269 0.05 -0.69 62.37
CA ARG A 269 1.01 -1.31 63.31
C ARG A 269 0.55 -2.66 63.86
N GLN A 270 -0.18 -3.43 63.06
CA GLN A 270 -0.62 -4.76 63.44
C GLN A 270 0.55 -5.76 63.37
N THR A 271 0.43 -6.86 64.12
CA THR A 271 1.37 -7.98 63.95
C THR A 271 1.20 -8.64 62.58
N PRO A 272 2.22 -9.34 62.04
CA PRO A 272 2.11 -10.02 60.74
C PRO A 272 0.90 -10.95 60.62
N ASP A 273 0.58 -11.73 61.67
CA ASP A 273 -0.58 -12.62 61.66
C ASP A 273 -1.91 -11.84 61.67
N GLN A 274 -1.99 -10.73 62.40
CA GLN A 274 -3.17 -9.86 62.40
C GLN A 274 -3.36 -9.13 61.07
N ALA A 275 -2.26 -8.67 60.46
CA ALA A 275 -2.29 -8.03 59.14
C ALA A 275 -2.71 -9.02 58.06
N TYR A 276 -2.25 -10.28 58.13
CA TYR A 276 -2.66 -11.37 57.25
C TYR A 276 -4.17 -11.60 57.29
N VAL A 277 -4.74 -11.74 58.49
CA VAL A 277 -6.18 -11.95 58.69
C VAL A 277 -6.98 -10.73 58.24
N SER A 278 -6.56 -9.53 58.62
CA SER A 278 -7.26 -8.28 58.28
C SER A 278 -7.28 -8.03 56.78
N ALA A 279 -6.15 -8.21 56.09
CA ALA A 279 -6.07 -8.00 54.65
C ALA A 279 -6.96 -8.96 53.88
N ASN A 280 -6.92 -10.27 54.20
CA ASN A 280 -7.78 -11.26 53.56
C ASN A 280 -9.27 -11.00 53.82
N THR A 281 -9.64 -10.67 55.05
CA THR A 281 -11.04 -10.43 55.43
C THR A 281 -11.60 -9.18 54.77
N ASN A 282 -10.84 -8.08 54.78
CA ASN A 282 -11.31 -6.81 54.22
C ASN A 282 -11.30 -6.82 52.69
N MET A 283 -10.31 -7.47 52.06
CA MET A 283 -10.24 -7.58 50.59
C MET A 283 -11.51 -8.16 49.98
N VAL A 284 -12.04 -9.24 50.55
CA VAL A 284 -13.26 -9.91 50.03
C VAL A 284 -14.56 -9.31 50.60
N GLY A 285 -14.46 -8.26 51.41
CA GLY A 285 -15.59 -7.56 52.00
C GLY A 285 -16.23 -6.53 51.06
N THR A 286 -17.40 -6.01 51.44
CA THR A 286 -18.18 -5.03 50.67
C THR A 286 -17.85 -3.58 50.98
N ASN A 287 -17.01 -3.33 51.99
CA ASN A 287 -16.67 -1.99 52.42
C ASN A 287 -15.44 -1.46 51.64
N SER A 288 -15.67 -0.51 50.74
CA SER A 288 -14.60 0.15 49.97
C SER A 288 -13.67 1.01 50.82
N GLN A 289 -14.12 1.53 51.96
CA GLN A 289 -13.27 2.34 52.87
C GLN A 289 -12.19 1.50 53.56
N THR A 290 -12.40 0.19 53.70
CA THR A 290 -11.39 -0.77 54.19
C THR A 290 -10.68 -1.49 53.03
N GLY A 291 -10.88 -1.04 51.79
CA GLY A 291 -10.30 -1.63 50.58
C GLY A 291 -10.97 -2.93 50.13
N GLY A 292 -12.25 -3.13 50.46
CA GLY A 292 -13.01 -4.29 49.97
C GLY A 292 -13.38 -4.19 48.49
N LEU A 293 -13.19 -5.30 47.78
CA LEU A 293 -13.48 -5.44 46.35
C LEU A 293 -14.96 -5.78 46.07
N SER A 294 -15.77 -5.98 47.12
CA SER A 294 -17.19 -6.35 47.10
C SER A 294 -17.51 -7.70 46.46
N TYR A 295 -17.12 -7.90 45.21
CA TYR A 295 -17.40 -9.11 44.43
C TYR A 295 -16.16 -9.99 44.37
N ASN A 296 -16.06 -10.94 45.31
CA ASN A 296 -15.06 -11.98 45.22
C ASN A 296 -15.52 -13.07 44.23
N VAL A 297 -14.77 -13.23 43.14
CA VAL A 297 -15.03 -14.21 42.06
C VAL A 297 -14.48 -15.61 42.35
N TYR A 298 -13.74 -15.79 43.45
CA TYR A 298 -13.18 -17.08 43.85
C TYR A 298 -14.00 -17.74 44.96
N SER A 299 -14.15 -19.06 44.85
CA SER A 299 -14.60 -19.94 45.93
C SER A 299 -13.41 -20.69 46.53
N TYR A 300 -13.40 -20.89 47.84
CA TYR A 300 -12.35 -21.60 48.58
C TYR A 300 -12.97 -22.29 49.81
N PRO A 301 -12.31 -23.32 50.38
CA PRO A 301 -12.85 -24.08 51.51
C PRO A 301 -13.16 -23.21 52.75
N ASP A 302 -14.20 -23.59 53.49
CA ASP A 302 -14.57 -22.92 54.73
C ASP A 302 -13.42 -23.00 55.76
N GLY A 303 -13.08 -21.87 56.37
CA GLY A 303 -11.97 -21.76 57.32
C GLY A 303 -10.61 -21.45 56.68
N GLU A 304 -10.52 -21.44 55.35
CA GLU A 304 -9.34 -20.97 54.62
C GLU A 304 -9.51 -19.51 54.16
N TYR A 305 -8.40 -18.90 53.73
CA TYR A 305 -8.39 -17.56 53.13
C TYR A 305 -8.07 -17.64 51.63
N LEU A 306 -8.43 -16.58 50.89
CA LEU A 306 -8.18 -16.50 49.45
C LEU A 306 -6.68 -16.44 49.14
N ILE A 307 -5.92 -15.67 49.92
CA ILE A 307 -4.47 -15.55 49.79
C ILE A 307 -3.80 -16.26 50.97
N GLY A 308 -2.88 -17.17 50.67
CA GLY A 308 -2.10 -17.92 51.65
C GLY A 308 -1.08 -17.05 52.38
N LYS A 309 -0.46 -17.58 53.44
CA LYS A 309 0.57 -16.85 54.21
C LYS A 309 1.83 -16.56 53.39
N ASP A 310 2.03 -17.28 52.30
CA ASP A 310 3.06 -17.04 51.28
C ASP A 310 2.76 -15.82 50.39
N GLY A 311 1.57 -15.22 50.51
CA GLY A 311 1.12 -14.10 49.70
C GLY A 311 0.64 -14.51 48.30
N LEU A 312 0.52 -15.81 48.03
CA LEU A 312 0.04 -16.35 46.77
C LEU A 312 -1.43 -16.77 46.89
N LEU A 313 -2.09 -16.88 45.74
CA LEU A 313 -3.46 -17.40 45.68
C LEU A 313 -3.50 -18.82 46.27
N ASN A 314 -4.47 -19.06 47.15
CA ASN A 314 -4.67 -20.37 47.75
C ASN A 314 -4.82 -21.45 46.65
N PRO A 315 -4.02 -22.53 46.67
CA PRO A 315 -4.11 -23.61 45.67
C PRO A 315 -5.50 -24.27 45.56
N ASN A 316 -6.29 -24.21 46.64
CA ASN A 316 -7.65 -24.74 46.67
C ASN A 316 -8.70 -23.74 46.16
N ALA A 317 -8.32 -22.49 45.89
CA ALA A 317 -9.23 -21.48 45.36
C ALA A 317 -9.59 -21.78 43.90
N LYS A 318 -10.89 -21.79 43.60
CA LYS A 318 -11.43 -22.02 42.27
C LYS A 318 -12.15 -20.78 41.78
N LEU A 319 -11.90 -20.43 40.53
CA LEU A 319 -12.63 -19.35 39.85
C LEU A 319 -14.10 -19.75 39.69
N GLY A 320 -15.00 -18.82 40.00
CA GLY A 320 -16.43 -19.05 40.03
C GLY A 320 -16.99 -19.04 41.45
N ARG A 321 -17.91 -18.10 41.72
CA ARG A 321 -18.63 -18.01 42.99
C ARG A 321 -20.09 -17.66 42.76
N VAL A 322 -21.01 -18.36 43.42
CA VAL A 322 -22.43 -17.99 43.40
C VAL A 322 -22.72 -17.02 44.54
N VAL A 323 -23.23 -15.84 44.21
CA VAL A 323 -23.69 -14.81 45.17
C VAL A 323 -25.09 -14.37 44.78
N ASN A 324 -26.05 -14.46 45.71
CA ASN A 324 -27.45 -14.08 45.48
C ASN A 324 -28.10 -14.73 44.23
N GLY A 325 -27.70 -15.97 43.90
CA GLY A 325 -28.20 -16.70 42.74
C GLY A 325 -27.49 -16.39 41.41
N TYR A 326 -26.53 -15.46 41.40
CA TYR A 326 -25.71 -15.13 40.23
C TYR A 326 -24.34 -15.78 40.32
N TYR A 327 -23.90 -16.40 39.23
CA TYR A 327 -22.54 -16.94 39.11
C TYR A 327 -21.60 -15.82 38.67
N LEU A 328 -20.65 -15.47 39.55
CA LEU A 328 -19.65 -14.44 39.30
C LEU A 328 -18.47 -15.06 38.56
N THR A 329 -18.17 -14.53 37.38
CA THR A 329 -16.98 -14.80 36.59
C THR A 329 -16.23 -13.50 36.32
N PRO A 330 -14.91 -13.54 36.14
CA PRO A 330 -14.19 -12.37 35.63
C PRO A 330 -14.65 -12.11 34.20
N ASP A 331 -15.11 -10.88 33.94
CA ASP A 331 -15.49 -10.45 32.61
C ASP A 331 -14.24 -10.02 31.81
N ASP A 332 -14.13 -10.50 30.57
CA ASP A 332 -13.18 -9.93 29.61
C ASP A 332 -13.87 -8.77 28.88
N TRP A 333 -13.68 -7.56 29.40
CA TRP A 333 -14.23 -6.35 28.81
C TRP A 333 -13.65 -6.03 27.44
N VAL A 334 -12.43 -6.52 27.13
CA VAL A 334 -11.82 -6.31 25.81
C VAL A 334 -12.54 -7.18 24.79
N ASP A 335 -12.72 -8.47 25.07
CA ASP A 335 -13.47 -9.38 24.21
C ASP A 335 -14.96 -8.98 24.08
N ALA A 336 -15.57 -8.49 25.16
CA ALA A 336 -16.97 -8.07 25.15
C ALA A 336 -17.23 -6.84 24.26
N VAL A 337 -16.26 -5.93 24.17
CA VAL A 337 -16.40 -4.67 23.41
C VAL A 337 -15.85 -4.79 21.99
N TYR A 338 -14.75 -5.53 21.81
CA TYR A 338 -14.04 -5.60 20.55
C TYR A 338 -14.25 -6.96 19.87
N HIS A 339 -14.55 -6.91 18.58
CA HIS A 339 -14.59 -8.11 17.75
C HIS A 339 -13.85 -7.87 16.43
N THR A 340 -13.42 -8.95 15.80
CA THR A 340 -12.88 -8.87 14.44
C THR A 340 -14.01 -8.48 13.49
N ALA A 341 -13.81 -7.45 12.67
CA ALA A 341 -14.82 -6.94 11.75
C ALA A 341 -14.48 -7.31 10.30
N LEU A 342 -15.45 -7.87 9.57
CA LEU A 342 -15.32 -8.14 8.13
C LEU A 342 -15.57 -6.86 7.34
N ARG A 343 -14.60 -6.44 6.54
CA ARG A 343 -14.72 -5.38 5.53
C ARG A 343 -14.81 -6.00 4.15
N GLN A 344 -15.75 -5.49 3.34
CA GLN A 344 -15.99 -5.91 1.97
C GLN A 344 -15.96 -4.68 1.06
N GLU A 345 -15.41 -4.83 -0.14
CA GLU A 345 -15.32 -3.76 -1.14
C GLU A 345 -15.57 -4.36 -2.52
N TYR A 346 -16.42 -3.68 -3.30
CA TYR A 346 -16.80 -4.09 -4.66
C TYR A 346 -16.74 -2.85 -5.56
N ASN A 347 -15.99 -2.92 -6.66
CA ASN A 347 -15.90 -1.86 -7.66
C ASN A 347 -16.15 -2.44 -9.05
N ILE A 348 -16.86 -1.68 -9.89
CA ILE A 348 -17.15 -2.03 -11.27
C ILE A 348 -16.86 -0.80 -12.12
N ASN A 349 -15.85 -0.88 -12.99
CA ASN A 349 -15.44 0.25 -13.82
C ASN A 349 -15.63 -0.14 -15.29
N ILE A 350 -16.30 0.71 -16.04
CA ILE A 350 -16.56 0.56 -17.47
C ILE A 350 -15.91 1.75 -18.17
N ALA A 351 -14.95 1.47 -19.05
CA ALA A 351 -14.30 2.47 -19.87
C ALA A 351 -14.34 2.03 -21.33
N GLY A 352 -14.72 2.93 -22.23
CA GLY A 352 -14.68 2.64 -23.66
C GLY A 352 -15.15 3.82 -24.48
N GLY A 353 -14.90 3.77 -25.78
CA GLY A 353 -15.33 4.86 -26.64
C GLY A 353 -14.72 4.85 -28.02
N SER A 354 -15.30 5.65 -28.90
CA SER A 354 -14.71 5.97 -30.19
C SER A 354 -13.87 7.24 -30.09
N ASP A 355 -13.16 7.57 -31.16
CA ASP A 355 -12.42 8.84 -31.28
C ASP A 355 -13.31 10.08 -31.11
N LYS A 356 -14.64 9.93 -31.26
CA LYS A 356 -15.62 11.02 -31.14
C LYS A 356 -16.28 11.11 -29.77
N ALA A 357 -16.28 10.03 -29.00
CA ALA A 357 -16.98 9.95 -27.73
C ALA A 357 -16.34 8.89 -26.84
N GLN A 358 -15.90 9.33 -25.67
CA GLN A 358 -15.27 8.51 -24.64
C GLN A 358 -16.18 8.50 -23.40
N VAL A 359 -16.44 7.32 -22.85
CA VAL A 359 -17.34 7.14 -21.70
C VAL A 359 -16.63 6.35 -20.62
N TYR A 360 -16.58 6.93 -19.42
CA TYR A 360 -16.16 6.27 -18.19
C TYR A 360 -17.34 6.22 -17.23
N ALA A 361 -17.58 5.07 -16.62
CA ALA A 361 -18.54 4.88 -15.55
C ALA A 361 -17.93 3.99 -14.46
N SER A 362 -18.18 4.33 -13.19
CA SER A 362 -17.83 3.54 -12.01
C SER A 362 -18.97 3.58 -10.99
#